data_AF-A0A4V3DN10-F1
#
_entry.id   AF-A0A4V3DN10-F1
#
_cell.length_a   1.000
_cell.length_b   1.000
_cell.length_c   1.000
_cell.angle_alpha   90.00
_cell.angle_beta   90.00
_cell.angle_gamma   90.00
#
_symmetry.space_group_name_H-M   'P 1'
#
loop_
_entity.id
_entity.type
_entity.pdbx_description
1 polymer ?
#
loop_
_entity_poly.entity_id
_entity_poly.type
_entity_poly.pdbx_seq_one_letter_code
_entity_poly.pdbx_strand_id
1 'polypeptide(L)'
;MTPNGSFYPLANDDPAAPAVLFAYAAATPAQQQALRNEAMARITAVSSLSDALLTVQVEAPGRRGHAPLLEAIAILSRDAKGLLQAAECRDG
;
A
#
# COMPACT_ATOMS: atom_id res chain seq x y z
N MET A 1 -12.29 20.34 -12.93
CA MET A 1 -11.06 19.53 -12.85
C MET A 1 -10.52 19.31 -14.25
N THR A 2 -9.45 20.01 -14.61
CA THR A 2 -8.70 19.74 -15.85
C THR A 2 -7.73 18.59 -15.58
N PRO A 3 -7.75 17.51 -16.38
CA PRO A 3 -6.79 16.44 -16.23
C PRO A 3 -5.40 16.96 -16.61
N ASN A 4 -4.53 17.14 -15.62
CA ASN A 4 -3.10 17.41 -15.82
C ASN A 4 -2.40 16.14 -16.32
N GLY A 5 -2.63 15.80 -17.59
CA GLY A 5 -1.78 14.89 -18.35
C GLY A 5 -0.94 15.72 -19.30
N SER A 6 0.35 15.90 -19.00
CA SER A 6 1.28 16.44 -19.99
C SER A 6 1.56 15.33 -21.01
N PHE A 7 0.86 15.39 -22.14
CA PHE A 7 1.12 14.52 -23.27
C PHE A 7 2.21 15.17 -24.12
N TYR A 8 3.45 14.69 -24.00
CA TYR A 8 4.48 14.97 -24.99
C TYR A 8 4.44 13.85 -26.05
N PRO A 9 3.92 14.11 -27.26
CA PRO A 9 4.09 13.16 -28.35
C PRO A 9 5.59 13.05 -28.66
N LEU A 10 6.13 11.84 -28.56
CA LEU A 10 7.47 11.56 -29.08
C LEU A 10 7.39 11.75 -30.60
N ALA A 11 8.29 12.57 -31.15
CA ALA A 11 8.37 12.74 -32.60
C ALA A 11 8.70 11.39 -33.23
N ASN A 12 7.81 10.92 -34.11
CA ASN A 12 8.09 9.79 -35.00
C ASN A 12 8.79 10.35 -36.24
N ASP A 13 9.92 9.76 -36.62
CA ASP A 13 10.62 10.08 -37.87
C ASP A 13 9.90 9.54 -39.12
N ASP A 14 8.83 8.75 -38.94
CA ASP A 14 8.01 8.18 -40.01
C ASP A 14 6.62 8.85 -40.06
N PRO A 15 6.29 9.63 -41.11
CA PRO A 15 5.01 10.31 -41.26
C PRO A 15 3.83 9.37 -41.55
N ALA A 16 4.08 8.09 -41.87
CA ALA A 16 3.05 7.10 -42.13
C ALA A 16 2.68 6.25 -40.88
N ALA A 17 3.46 6.35 -39.81
CA ALA A 17 3.23 5.57 -38.60
C ALA A 17 2.12 6.19 -37.73
N PRO A 18 1.12 5.42 -37.26
CA PRO A 18 0.08 5.93 -36.38
C PRO A 18 0.70 6.44 -35.07
N ALA A 19 0.30 7.63 -34.63
CA ALA A 19 0.79 8.24 -33.39
C ALA A 19 0.50 7.33 -32.19
N VAL A 20 1.56 6.86 -31.52
CA VAL A 20 1.43 6.01 -30.33
C VAL A 20 1.43 6.89 -29.09
N LEU A 21 0.31 6.88 -28.37
CA LEU A 21 0.17 7.53 -27.07
C LEU A 21 0.73 6.63 -25.98
N PHE A 22 1.91 6.97 -25.44
CA PHE A 22 2.43 6.36 -24.23
C PHE A 22 1.87 7.09 -23.01
N ALA A 23 0.76 6.60 -22.46
CA ALA A 23 0.24 7.08 -21.19
C ALA A 23 0.91 6.33 -20.03
N TYR A 24 1.78 7.01 -19.28
CA TYR A 24 2.23 6.51 -17.98
C TYR A 24 1.09 6.65 -16.97
N ALA A 25 0.26 5.62 -16.85
CA ALA A 25 -0.78 5.57 -15.83
C ALA A 25 -0.16 5.16 -14.49
N ALA A 26 0.29 6.15 -13.72
CA ALA A 26 0.88 5.94 -12.39
C ALA A 26 -0.09 5.34 -11.34
N ALA A 27 -1.37 5.17 -11.66
CA ALA A 27 -2.40 4.69 -10.74
C ALA A 27 -3.58 4.07 -11.49
N THR A 28 -3.45 2.82 -11.93
CA THR A 28 -4.57 2.08 -12.52
C THR A 28 -5.55 1.62 -11.43
N PRO A 29 -6.84 1.38 -11.76
CA PRO A 29 -7.79 0.81 -10.80
C PRO A 29 -7.31 -0.54 -10.21
N ALA A 30 -6.59 -1.33 -11.00
CA ALA A 30 -6.00 -2.58 -10.54
C ALA A 30 -4.90 -2.37 -9.48
N GLN A 31 -4.02 -1.37 -9.67
CA GLN A 31 -3.01 -1.01 -8.68
C GLN A 31 -3.65 -0.48 -7.39
N GLN A 32 -4.71 0.32 -7.52
CA GLN A 32 -5.46 0.83 -6.38
C GLN A 32 -6.12 -0.29 -5.57
N GLN A 33 -6.72 -1.26 -6.26
CA GLN A 33 -7.28 -2.43 -5.60
C GLN A 33 -6.19 -3.28 -4.92
N ALA A 34 -5.02 -3.43 -5.55
CA ALA A 34 -3.90 -4.14 -4.95
C ALA A 34 -3.43 -3.48 -3.64
N LEU A 35 -3.30 -2.15 -3.61
CA LEU A 35 -2.94 -1.39 -2.40
C LEU A 35 -3.98 -1.59 -1.28
N ARG A 36 -5.27 -1.56 -1.61
CA ARG A 36 -6.35 -1.79 -0.63
C ARG A 36 -6.35 -3.21 -0.07
N ASN A 37 -6.17 -4.22 -0.93
CA ASN A 37 -6.07 -5.61 -0.51
C ASN A 37 -4.88 -5.83 0.45
N GLU A 38 -3.74 -5.22 0.11
CA GLU A 38 -2.50 -5.31 0.86
C GLU A 38 -2.58 -4.55 2.20
N ALA A 39 -3.34 -3.45 2.26
CA ALA A 39 -3.70 -2.78 3.50
C ALA A 39 -4.59 -3.66 4.40
N MET A 40 -5.61 -4.33 3.83
CA MET A 40 -6.47 -5.24 4.59
C MET A 40 -5.70 -6.42 5.15
N ALA A 41 -4.77 -7.01 4.39
CA ALA A 41 -3.92 -8.09 4.87
C ALA A 41 -3.12 -7.69 6.14
N ARG A 42 -2.58 -6.45 6.17
CA ARG A 42 -1.88 -5.93 7.35
C ARG A 42 -2.80 -5.71 8.55
N ILE A 43 -4.02 -5.23 8.33
CA ILE A 43 -5.01 -5.06 9.40
C ILE A 43 -5.41 -6.42 9.98
N THR A 44 -5.63 -7.42 9.13
CA THR A 44 -5.90 -8.79 9.59
C THR A 44 -4.74 -9.33 10.42
N ALA A 45 -3.50 -9.14 9.98
CA ALA A 45 -2.32 -9.56 10.73
C ALA A 45 -2.22 -8.84 12.10
N VAL A 46 -2.50 -7.53 12.16
CA VAL A 46 -2.58 -6.78 13.43
C VAL A 46 -3.63 -7.36 14.36
N SER A 47 -4.82 -7.68 13.85
CA SER A 47 -5.89 -8.30 14.66
C SER A 47 -5.44 -9.63 15.23
N SER A 48 -4.89 -10.51 14.40
CA SER A 48 -4.40 -11.83 14.84
C SER A 48 -3.27 -11.72 15.86
N LEU A 49 -2.33 -10.79 15.70
CA LEU A 49 -1.27 -10.55 16.68
C LEU A 49 -1.82 -9.97 18.00
N SER A 50 -2.83 -9.11 17.91
CA SER A 50 -3.49 -8.55 19.11
C SER A 50 -4.24 -9.65 19.88
N ASP A 51 -4.93 -10.55 19.19
CA ASP A 51 -5.59 -11.71 19.80
C ASP A 51 -4.56 -12.69 20.41
N ALA A 52 -3.40 -12.85 19.76
CA ALA A 52 -2.30 -13.63 20.29
C ALA A 52 -1.76 -13.05 21.62
N LEU A 53 -1.69 -11.72 21.77
CA LEU A 53 -1.29 -11.10 23.05
C LEU A 53 -2.24 -11.44 24.18
N LEU A 54 -3.54 -11.51 23.90
CA LEU A 54 -4.57 -11.79 24.91
C LEU A 54 -4.56 -13.26 25.37
N THR A 55 -3.98 -14.16 24.58
CA THR A 55 -4.01 -15.60 24.81
C THR A 55 -2.65 -16.19 25.24
N VAL A 56 -1.55 -15.47 25.00
CA VAL A 56 -0.22 -15.87 25.47
C VAL A 56 -0.13 -15.74 26.99
N GLN A 57 -0.09 -16.87 27.69
CA GLN A 57 0.26 -16.90 29.11
C GLN A 57 1.73 -16.53 29.30
N VAL A 58 1.99 -15.54 30.15
CA VAL A 58 3.33 -15.07 30.52
C VAL A 58 3.96 -16.06 31.50
N GLU A 59 4.23 -17.29 31.07
CA GLU A 59 5.11 -18.19 31.81
C GLU A 59 6.56 -18.01 31.33
N ALA A 60 7.21 -16.96 31.83
CA ALA A 60 8.59 -17.01 32.31
C ALA A 60 9.09 -15.60 32.67
N PRO A 61 9.78 -15.42 33.80
CA PRO A 61 10.57 -14.22 34.09
C PRO A 61 11.87 -14.26 33.28
N GLY A 62 11.75 -14.35 31.95
CA GLY A 62 12.86 -14.42 31.01
C GLY A 62 12.86 -13.22 30.06
N ARG A 63 14.06 -12.82 29.59
CA ARG A 63 14.36 -11.63 28.75
C ARG A 63 13.56 -11.46 27.44
N ARG A 64 12.59 -12.31 27.11
CA ARG A 64 11.76 -12.22 25.89
C ARG A 64 10.33 -11.85 26.26
N GLY A 65 10.11 -10.56 26.54
CA GLY A 65 8.76 -10.01 26.77
C GLY A 65 7.96 -9.82 25.49
N HIS A 66 6.74 -9.28 25.60
CA HIS A 66 5.84 -8.98 24.46
C HIS A 66 6.35 -7.87 23.52
N ALA A 67 7.50 -7.25 23.82
CA ALA A 67 8.03 -6.11 23.07
C ALA A 67 8.16 -6.35 21.56
N PRO A 68 8.68 -7.50 21.05
CA PRO A 68 8.75 -7.74 19.62
C PRO A 68 7.37 -7.86 18.96
N LEU A 69 6.38 -8.34 19.70
CA LEU A 69 5.02 -8.50 19.18
C LEU A 69 4.29 -7.15 19.13
N LEU A 70 4.49 -6.30 20.14
CA LEU A 70 4.02 -4.91 20.15
C LEU A 70 4.69 -4.08 19.04
N GLU A 71 5.97 -4.30 18.79
CA GLU A 71 6.70 -3.66 17.68
C GLU A 71 6.15 -4.09 16.32
N ALA A 72 5.89 -5.39 16.13
CA ALA A 72 5.27 -5.92 14.92
C ALA A 72 3.87 -5.30 14.68
N ILE A 73 3.04 -5.20 15.73
CA ILE A 73 1.73 -4.53 15.65
C ILE A 73 1.89 -3.07 15.23
N ALA A 74 2.85 -2.34 15.81
CA ALA A 74 3.08 -0.93 15.49
C ALA A 74 3.51 -0.72 14.02
N ILE A 75 4.43 -1.56 13.53
CA ILE A 75 4.91 -1.52 12.13
C ILE A 75 3.76 -1.80 11.17
N LEU A 76 3.03 -2.90 11.38
CA LEU A 76 1.94 -3.30 10.49
C LEU A 76 0.81 -2.28 10.48
N SER A 77 0.51 -1.66 11.64
CA SER A 77 -0.48 -0.58 11.74
C SER A 77 -0.06 0.67 10.96
N ARG A 78 1.23 1.05 11.05
CA ARG A 78 1.79 2.17 10.28
C ARG A 78 1.73 1.90 8.78
N ASP A 79 2.10 0.68 8.36
CA ASP A 79 2.12 0.31 6.96
C ASP A 79 0.71 0.24 6.37
N ALA A 80 -0.26 -0.31 7.10
CA ALA A 80 -1.66 -0.32 6.68
C ALA A 80 -2.19 1.10 6.45
N LYS A 81 -1.89 2.02 7.38
CA LYS A 81 -2.23 3.45 7.24
C LYS A 81 -1.57 4.06 6.00
N GLY A 82 -0.28 3.81 5.78
CA GLY A 82 0.45 4.33 4.62
C GLY A 82 -0.12 3.84 3.29
N LEU A 83 -0.54 2.58 3.21
CA LEU A 83 -1.16 2.01 2.01
C LEU A 83 -2.55 2.57 1.73
N LEU A 84 -3.36 2.78 2.77
CA LEU A 84 -4.67 3.44 2.61
C LEU A 84 -4.50 4.89 2.15
N GLN A 85 -3.56 5.62 2.73
CA GLN A 85 -3.25 6.99 2.30
C GLN A 85 -2.76 7.04 0.85
N ALA A 86 -1.88 6.12 0.44
CA ALA A 86 -1.43 6.01 -0.94
C ALA A 86 -2.58 5.65 -1.90
N ALA A 87 -3.59 4.92 -1.42
CA ALA A 87 -4.78 4.59 -2.19
C ALA A 87 -5.79 5.75 -2.29
N GLU A 88 -5.75 6.70 -1.35
CA GLU A 88 -6.66 7.86 -1.27
C GLU A 88 -6.07 9.15 -1.87
N CYS A 89 -4.76 9.21 -2.12
CA CYS A 89 -4.02 10.42 -2.52
C CYS A 89 -4.36 11.01 -3.91
N ARG A 90 -5.56 10.76 -4.44
CA ARG A 90 -6.06 11.29 -5.72
C ARG A 90 -7.37 12.08 -5.62
N ASP A 91 -8.01 12.15 -4.46
CA ASP A 91 -9.26 12.92 -4.28
C ASP A 91 -9.02 14.40 -3.88
N GLY A 92 -7.80 14.93 -4.06
CA GLY A 92 -7.41 16.32 -3.76
C GLY A 92 -6.98 17.11 -4.99
#